data_AF-A0A814I4S9-F1
#
_entry.id   AF-A0A814I4S9-F1
#
_cell.length_a   1.000
_cell.length_b   1.000
_cell.length_c   1.000
_cell.angle_alpha   90.00
_cell.angle_beta   90.00
_cell.angle_gamma   90.00
#
_symmetry.space_group_name_H-M   'P 1'
#
loop_
_entity.id
_entity.type
_entity.pdbx_description
1 polymer ?
#
loop_
_entity_poly.entity_id
_entity_poly.type
_entity_poly.pdbx_seq_one_letter_code
_entity_poly.pdbx_strand_id
1 'polypeptide(L)'
;MTCLEAAGRQPASFYHDCTLYTTFSPCSMCAGAIRFYGIPRVVIGDNKIYHGDEALLRASNIHVDVLDCTECHEMLENFIKERPSVWQENIAHTAH
;
A
#
# COMPACT_ATOMS: atom_id res chain seq x y z
N MET A 1 -2.70 6.65 2.49
CA MET A 1 -2.04 7.71 3.31
C MET A 1 -2.74 7.97 4.63
N THR A 2 -4.07 7.91 4.70
CA THR A 2 -4.89 8.17 5.91
C THR A 2 -4.42 7.46 7.19
N CYS A 3 -3.87 6.25 7.10
CA CYS A 3 -3.33 5.54 8.27
C CYS A 3 -2.18 6.31 8.96
N LEU A 4 -1.24 6.86 8.19
CA LEU A 4 -0.12 7.64 8.72
C LEU A 4 -0.59 8.99 9.28
N GLU A 5 -1.60 9.59 8.65
CA GLU A 5 -2.22 10.82 9.14
C GLU A 5 -2.95 10.59 10.48
N ALA A 6 -3.72 9.50 10.58
CA ALA A 6 -4.44 9.11 11.78
C ALA A 6 -3.51 8.76 12.95
N ALA A 7 -2.31 8.25 12.68
CA ALA A 7 -1.29 8.03 13.70
C ALA A 7 -0.79 9.34 14.36
N GLY A 8 -1.06 10.49 13.71
CA GLY A 8 -0.66 11.80 14.20
C GLY A 8 0.85 12.03 14.16
N ARG A 9 1.31 13.07 14.85
CA ARG A 9 2.74 13.36 14.94
C ARG A 9 3.42 12.37 15.87
N GLN A 10 4.34 11.59 15.32
CA GLN A 10 5.16 10.62 16.06
C GLN A 10 6.65 10.95 15.89
N PRO A 11 7.50 10.62 16.87
CA PRO A 11 8.95 10.68 16.71
C PRO A 11 9.42 9.66 15.67
N ALA A 12 10.55 9.91 15.00
CA ALA A 12 11.08 9.00 13.97
C ALA A 12 11.28 7.56 14.50
N SER A 13 11.73 7.42 15.75
CA SER A 13 11.93 6.12 16.41
C SER A 13 10.67 5.27 16.47
N PHE A 14 9.48 5.87 16.52
CA PHE A 14 8.22 5.13 16.50
C PHE A 14 8.06 4.30 15.23
N TYR A 15 8.38 4.88 14.07
CA TYR A 15 8.19 4.22 12.77
C TYR A 15 9.19 3.10 12.51
N HIS A 16 10.38 3.18 13.08
CA HIS A 16 11.41 2.15 12.93
C HIS A 16 11.04 0.81 13.58
N ASP A 17 10.09 0.81 14.52
CA ASP A 17 9.55 -0.39 15.16
C ASP A 17 8.14 -0.76 14.66
N CYS A 18 7.66 -0.10 13.60
CA CYS A 18 6.32 -0.33 13.05
C CYS A 18 6.29 -1.41 11.96
N THR A 19 5.13 -2.06 11.83
CA THR A 19 4.72 -2.78 10.61
C THR A 19 3.50 -2.11 10.03
N LEU A 20 3.53 -1.75 8.75
CA LEU A 20 2.39 -1.17 8.06
C LEU A 20 1.58 -2.24 7.35
N TYR A 21 0.28 -2.28 7.60
CA TYR A 21 -0.66 -3.19 6.94
C TYR A 21 -1.47 -2.42 5.91
N THR A 22 -1.59 -2.98 4.71
CA THR A 22 -2.41 -2.42 3.63
C THR A 22 -3.17 -3.54 2.93
N THR A 23 -4.42 -3.28 2.56
CA THR A 23 -5.25 -4.25 1.83
C THR A 23 -4.72 -4.50 0.43
N PHE A 24 -4.15 -3.47 -0.21
CA PHE A 24 -3.63 -3.54 -1.58
C PHE A 24 -2.20 -3.02 -1.68
N SER A 25 -1.50 -3.50 -2.70
CA SER A 25 -0.14 -3.07 -3.03
C SER A 25 0.00 -1.53 -3.02
N PRO A 26 1.03 -0.96 -2.36
CA PRO A 26 1.16 0.49 -2.22
C PRO A 26 1.62 1.14 -3.54
N CYS A 27 0.91 2.18 -3.99
CA CYS A 27 1.35 3.03 -5.10
C CYS A 27 2.66 3.77 -4.79
N SER A 28 3.28 4.40 -5.78
CA SER A 28 4.54 5.15 -5.64
C SER A 28 4.53 6.18 -4.51
N MET A 29 3.40 6.88 -4.32
CA MET A 29 3.25 7.84 -3.22
C MET A 29 3.32 7.14 -1.85
N CYS A 30 2.55 6.06 -1.67
CA CYS A 30 2.54 5.31 -0.42
C CYS A 30 3.88 4.61 -0.17
N ALA A 31 4.48 4.01 -1.19
CA ALA A 31 5.80 3.38 -1.10
C ALA A 31 6.89 4.40 -0.72
N GLY A 32 6.84 5.59 -1.32
CA GLY A 32 7.72 6.71 -0.97
C GLY A 32 7.56 7.15 0.48
N ALA A 33 6.32 7.23 0.99
CA ALA A 33 6.06 7.57 2.39
C ALA A 33 6.61 6.52 3.36
N ILE A 34 6.37 5.23 3.09
CA ILE A 34 6.88 4.11 3.90
C ILE A 34 8.41 4.18 3.99
N ARG A 35 9.08 4.41 2.85
CA ARG A 35 10.53 4.60 2.79
C ARG A 35 10.99 5.84 3.55
N PHE A 36 10.29 6.96 3.39
CA PHE A 36 10.64 8.23 4.03
C PHE A 36 10.57 8.14 5.56
N TYR A 37 9.53 7.50 6.11
CA TYR A 37 9.38 7.29 7.54
C TYR A 37 10.29 6.17 8.09
N GLY A 38 10.94 5.39 7.22
CA GLY A 38 11.83 4.31 7.64
C GLY A 38 11.08 3.15 8.31
N ILE A 39 9.87 2.85 7.85
CA ILE A 39 9.09 1.70 8.31
C ILE A 39 9.72 0.42 7.75
N PRO A 40 10.19 -0.53 8.58
CA PRO A 40 11.00 -1.66 8.12
C PRO A 40 10.18 -2.79 7.48
N ARG A 41 8.87 -2.85 7.71
CA ARG A 41 8.02 -3.95 7.24
C ARG A 41 6.65 -3.48 6.76
N VAL A 42 6.22 -4.06 5.65
CA VAL A 42 4.89 -3.88 5.05
C VAL A 42 4.26 -5.24 4.81
N VAL A 43 2.99 -5.38 5.18
CA VAL A 43 2.17 -6.56 4.92
C VAL A 43 1.02 -6.15 3.99
N ILE A 44 0.92 -6.83 2.85
CA ILE A 44 -0.02 -6.55 1.77
C ILE A 44 -1.06 -7.66 1.70
N GLY A 45 -2.34 -7.30 1.66
CA GLY A 45 -3.45 -8.24 1.49
C GLY A 45 -3.48 -8.90 0.11
N ASP A 46 -3.67 -8.08 -0.94
CA ASP A 46 -3.67 -8.50 -2.35
C ASP A 46 -2.78 -7.58 -3.21
N ASN A 47 -2.14 -8.16 -4.22
CA ASN A 47 -1.38 -7.40 -5.23
C ASN A 47 -1.65 -7.85 -6.67
N LYS A 48 -2.73 -8.61 -6.89
CA LYS A 48 -3.06 -9.21 -8.19
C LYS A 48 -3.84 -8.25 -9.07
N ILE A 49 -4.78 -7.51 -8.48
CA ILE A 49 -5.60 -6.53 -9.22
C ILE A 49 -4.82 -5.24 -9.47
N TYR A 50 -4.11 -4.78 -8.44
CA TYR A 50 -3.26 -3.60 -8.52
C TYR A 50 -1.87 -3.94 -8.01
N HIS A 51 -0.87 -3.75 -8.87
CA HIS A 51 0.52 -3.96 -8.56
C HIS A 51 1.24 -2.62 -8.50
N GLY A 52 1.49 -2.14 -7.29
CA GLY A 52 2.18 -0.89 -7.02
C GLY A 52 3.70 -1.04 -6.98
N ASP A 53 4.36 -0.17 -6.22
CA ASP A 53 5.83 -0.08 -6.19
C ASP A 53 6.46 -0.97 -5.10
N GLU A 54 6.07 -2.25 -5.06
CA GLU A 54 6.67 -3.21 -4.12
C GLU A 54 8.16 -3.41 -4.38
N ALA A 55 8.59 -3.31 -5.64
CA ALA A 55 9.99 -3.42 -6.03
C ALA A 55 10.84 -2.31 -5.39
N LEU A 56 10.32 -1.08 -5.31
CA LEU A 56 11.00 0.03 -4.64
C LEU A 56 11.17 -0.23 -3.14
N LEU A 57 10.16 -0.78 -2.49
CA LEU A 57 10.21 -1.14 -1.07
C LEU A 57 11.28 -2.21 -0.83
N ARG A 58 11.25 -3.30 -1.60
CA ARG A 58 12.25 -4.38 -1.50
C ARG A 58 13.67 -3.86 -1.77
N ALA A 59 13.84 -3.02 -2.79
CA ALA A 59 15.13 -2.38 -3.10
C ALA A 59 15.62 -1.42 -2.00
N SER A 60 14.72 -0.92 -1.15
CA SER A 60 15.02 -0.08 0.01
C SER A 60 15.24 -0.88 1.30
N ASN A 61 15.44 -2.20 1.20
CA ASN A 61 15.57 -3.14 2.33
C ASN A 61 14.36 -3.20 3.27
N ILE A 62 13.18 -2.84 2.77
CA ILE A 62 11.93 -2.99 3.52
C ILE A 62 11.39 -4.39 3.28
N HIS A 63 11.04 -5.09 4.35
CA HIS A 63 10.45 -6.42 4.27
C HIS A 63 9.01 -6.33 3.78
N VAL A 64 8.68 -7.07 2.71
CA VAL A 64 7.35 -7.04 2.08
C VAL A 64 6.76 -8.44 2.07
N ASP A 65 5.71 -8.64 2.86
CA ASP A 65 4.90 -9.85 2.87
C ASP A 65 3.63 -9.65 2.04
N VAL A 66 3.25 -10.63 1.24
CA VAL A 66 1.97 -10.67 0.51
C VAL A 66 1.19 -11.88 1.00
N LEU A 67 -0.03 -11.65 1.48
CA LEU A 67 -0.82 -12.69 2.15
C LEU A 67 -1.75 -13.47 1.23
N ASP A 68 -1.92 -13.06 -0.03
CA ASP A 68 -2.91 -13.65 -0.95
C ASP A 68 -4.33 -13.68 -0.34
N CYS A 69 -4.72 -12.61 0.37
CA CYS A 69 -5.98 -12.53 1.09
C CYS A 69 -7.17 -12.43 0.12
N THR A 70 -8.01 -13.47 0.13
CA THR A 70 -9.18 -13.58 -0.76
C THR A 70 -10.19 -12.46 -0.49
N GLU A 71 -10.40 -12.12 0.78
CA GLU A 71 -11.32 -11.06 1.18
C GLU A 71 -10.85 -9.67 0.69
N CYS A 72 -9.54 -9.40 0.74
CA CYS A 72 -8.98 -8.18 0.16
C CYS A 72 -9.23 -8.15 -1.36
N HIS A 73 -8.90 -9.25 -2.04
CA HIS A 73 -9.08 -9.37 -3.49
C HIS A 73 -10.52 -9.10 -3.91
N GLU A 74 -11.48 -9.82 -3.32
CA GLU A 74 -12.91 -9.66 -3.62
C GLU A 74 -13.42 -8.25 -3.31
N MET A 75 -12.95 -7.63 -2.21
CA MET A 75 -13.32 -6.27 -1.85
C MET A 75 -12.93 -5.25 -2.94
N LEU A 76 -11.70 -5.32 -3.46
CA LEU A 76 -11.28 -4.41 -4.53
C LEU A 76 -11.97 -4.74 -5.85
N GLU A 77 -12.09 -6.03 -6.17
CA GLU A 77 -12.73 -6.46 -7.41
C GLU A 77 -14.18 -5.94 -7.48
N ASN A 78 -14.94 -6.09 -6.40
CA ASN A 78 -16.31 -5.60 -6.30
C ASN A 78 -16.37 -4.06 -6.38
N PHE A 79 -15.46 -3.35 -5.70
CA PHE A 79 -15.40 -1.89 -5.77
C PHE A 79 -15.14 -1.38 -7.20
N ILE A 80 -14.23 -2.02 -7.93
CA ILE A 80 -13.93 -1.66 -9.33
C ILE A 80 -15.12 -1.94 -10.24
N LYS A 81 -15.80 -3.08 -10.05
CA LYS A 81 -17.01 -3.43 -10.82
C LYS A 81 -18.14 -2.42 -10.58
N GLU A 82 -18.36 -2.02 -9.34
CA GLU A 82 -19.44 -1.09 -8.97
C GLU A 82 -19.14 0.37 -9.32
N ARG A 83 -17.87 0.79 -9.24
CA ARG A 83 -17.46 2.20 -9.37
C ARG A 83 -16.17 2.37 -10.19
N PRO A 84 -16.16 1.97 -11.48
CA PRO A 84 -14.94 1.96 -12.28
C PRO A 84 -14.33 3.36 -12.50
N SER A 85 -15.16 4.41 -12.68
CA SER A 85 -14.66 5.77 -12.87
C SER A 85 -13.97 6.31 -11.61
N VAL A 86 -14.53 6.03 -10.43
CA VAL A 86 -13.94 6.43 -9.14
C VAL A 86 -12.62 5.71 -8.90
N TRP A 87 -12.54 4.42 -9.26
CA TRP A 87 -11.27 3.71 -9.22
C TRP A 87 -10.21 4.36 -10.12
N GLN A 88 -10.57 4.71 -11.36
CA GLN A 88 -9.65 5.39 -12.29
C GLN A 88 -9.18 6.76 -11.77
N GLU A 89 -10.03 7.51 -11.07
CA GLU A 89 -9.61 8.75 -10.41
C GLU A 89 -8.57 8.52 -9.30
N ASN A 90 -8.60 7.36 -8.63
CA ASN A 90 -7.70 7.03 -7.52
C ASN A 90 -6.34 6.52 -7.96
N ILE A 91 -6.25 5.90 -9.14
CA ILE A 91 -4.99 5.40 -9.70
C ILE A 91 -4.68 6.17 -10.98
N ALA A 92 -3.76 7.13 -10.89
CA ALA A 92 -3.32 7.95 -12.04
C ALA A 92 -2.57 7.16 -13.15
N HIS A 93 -2.61 5.82 -13.14
CA HIS A 93 -2.11 4.99 -14.22
C HIS A 93 -3.18 4.83 -15.29
N THR A 94 -3.05 5.63 -16.35
CA THR A 94 -3.56 5.26 -17.66
C THR A 94 -2.87 3.95 -18.04
N ALA A 95 -3.64 2.91 -18.39
CA ALA A 95 -3.08 1.73 -19.03
C ALA A 95 -2.25 2.21 -20.25
N HIS A 96 -0.94 1.91 -20.23
CA HIS A 96 -0.10 1.99 -21.42
C HIS A 96 -0.18 0.67 -22.16
#